data_AF-A0A9D4GFN0-F1
#
_entry.id   AF-A0A9D4GFN0-F1
#
_cell.length_a   1.000
_cell.length_b   1.000
_cell.length_c   1.000
_cell.angle_alpha   90.00
_cell.angle_beta   90.00
_cell.angle_gamma   90.00
#
_symmetry.space_group_name_H-M   'P 1'
#
loop_
_entity.id
_entity.type
_entity.pdbx_description
1 polymer ?
#
loop_
_entity_poly.entity_id
_entity_poly.type
_entity_poly.pdbx_seq_one_letter_code
_entity_poly.pdbx_strand_id
1 'polypeptide(L)'
;MVGYHHREIVLVIRTFIGKFIKTSVLNSLSDVTKVDFSCREIQRDDDLLAVCVAARTYLAENEDVHPELGASFFRNVRDFHEEMTSKVISKFPLTDAILQSSTPRLLDPHRGCVLKIFPIDTKD
;
A
#
# COMPACT_ATOMS: atom_id res chain seq x y z
N MET A 1 21.16 -6.06 -14.30
CA MET A 1 20.80 -5.06 -13.27
C MET A 1 19.35 -4.56 -13.36
N VAL A 2 18.54 -5.04 -14.31
CA VAL A 2 17.17 -4.56 -14.57
C VAL A 2 16.11 -5.21 -13.64
N GLY A 3 16.23 -6.50 -13.29
CA GLY A 3 15.26 -7.15 -12.39
C GLY A 3 15.30 -6.70 -10.92
N TYR A 4 16.41 -6.09 -10.47
CA TYR A 4 16.46 -5.46 -9.15
C TYR A 4 15.48 -4.27 -9.07
N HIS A 5 15.35 -3.51 -10.16
CA HIS A 5 14.47 -2.36 -10.24
C HIS A 5 13.00 -2.79 -10.28
N HIS A 6 12.68 -3.91 -10.96
CA HIS A 6 11.32 -4.47 -10.96
C HIS A 6 10.86 -4.85 -9.55
N ARG A 7 11.72 -5.56 -8.78
CA ARG A 7 11.41 -5.93 -7.40
C ARG A 7 11.20 -4.72 -6.50
N GLU A 8 12.06 -3.70 -6.60
CA GLU A 8 11.91 -2.46 -5.81
C GLU A 8 10.63 -1.71 -6.15
N ILE A 9 10.29 -1.59 -7.44
CA ILE A 9 9.03 -0.96 -7.87
C ILE A 9 7.83 -1.71 -7.29
N VAL A 10 7.84 -3.05 -7.36
CA VAL A 10 6.77 -3.88 -6.77
C VAL A 10 6.68 -3.68 -5.26
N LEU A 11 7.81 -3.60 -4.54
CA LEU A 11 7.83 -3.34 -3.09
C LEU A 11 7.25 -1.96 -2.74
N VAL A 12 7.61 -0.94 -3.51
CA VAL A 12 7.07 0.43 -3.34
C VAL A 12 5.56 0.43 -3.59
N ILE A 13 5.09 -0.23 -4.65
CA ILE A 13 3.66 -0.35 -4.95
C ILE A 13 2.94 -1.10 -3.82
N ARG A 14 3.48 -2.22 -3.32
CA ARG A 14 2.92 -2.94 -2.16
C ARG A 14 2.84 -2.06 -0.92
N THR A 15 3.82 -1.18 -0.72
CA THR A 15 3.82 -0.22 0.40
C THR A 15 2.71 0.81 0.25
N PHE A 16 2.46 1.32 -0.97
CA PHE A 16 1.35 2.23 -1.23
C PHE A 16 0.00 1.54 -1.06
N ILE A 17 -0.16 0.33 -1.60
CA ILE A 17 -1.39 -0.45 -1.45
C ILE A 17 -1.65 -0.78 0.03
N GLY A 18 -0.59 -1.09 0.78
CA GLY A 18 -0.66 -1.37 2.23
C GLY A 18 -1.17 -0.23 3.10
N LYS A 19 -1.25 0.99 2.57
CA LYS A 19 -1.83 2.14 3.27
C LYS A 19 -3.36 2.05 3.41
N PHE A 20 -4.02 1.32 2.51
CA PHE A 20 -5.49 1.27 2.47
C PHE A 20 -6.07 -0.14 2.28
N ILE A 21 -5.27 -1.14 1.90
CA ILE A 21 -5.68 -2.55 1.81
C ILE A 21 -5.21 -3.34 3.05
N LYS A 22 -6.01 -4.32 3.45
CA LYS A 22 -5.70 -5.25 4.55
C LYS A 22 -4.40 -6.02 4.25
N THR A 23 -3.51 -6.08 5.24
CA THR A 23 -2.22 -6.76 5.10
C THR A 23 -2.38 -8.25 4.80
N SER A 24 -3.43 -8.89 5.30
CA SER A 24 -3.77 -10.29 5.01
C SER A 24 -4.00 -10.53 3.51
N VAL A 25 -4.70 -9.61 2.84
CA VAL A 25 -4.96 -9.66 1.39
C VAL A 25 -3.67 -9.40 0.63
N LEU A 26 -2.89 -8.39 1.02
CA LEU A 26 -1.58 -8.13 0.41
C LEU A 26 -0.66 -9.35 0.49
N ASN A 27 -0.58 -10.02 1.64
CA ASN A 27 0.29 -11.18 1.80
C ASN A 27 -0.16 -12.41 1.01
N SER A 28 -1.46 -12.55 0.71
CA SER A 28 -1.96 -13.63 -0.13
C SER A 28 -1.85 -13.34 -1.63
N LEU A 29 -1.57 -12.09 -2.02
CA LEU A 29 -1.45 -11.68 -3.41
C LEU A 29 -0.09 -12.02 -4.02
N SER A 30 -0.11 -12.93 -4.99
CA SER A 30 1.01 -13.24 -5.88
C SER A 30 1.28 -12.14 -6.91
N ASP A 31 0.23 -11.42 -7.34
CA ASP A 31 0.30 -10.33 -8.31
C ASP A 31 -0.52 -9.14 -7.82
N VAL A 32 0.16 -8.00 -7.65
CA VAL A 32 -0.43 -6.76 -7.11
C VAL A 32 -1.25 -5.99 -8.15
N THR A 33 -1.15 -6.37 -9.43
CA THR A 33 -1.86 -5.70 -10.52
C THR A 33 -3.27 -6.22 -10.74
N LYS A 34 -3.62 -7.36 -10.12
CA LYS A 34 -4.89 -8.07 -10.33
C LYS A 34 -5.87 -7.93 -9.17
N VAL A 35 -5.70 -6.89 -8.36
CA VAL A 35 -6.51 -6.62 -7.18
C VAL A 35 -7.61 -5.66 -7.55
N ASP A 36 -8.85 -6.00 -7.18
CA ASP A 36 -9.95 -5.04 -7.22
C ASP A 36 -9.89 -4.13 -5.99
N PHE A 37 -9.26 -2.97 -6.14
CA PHE A 37 -9.07 -2.01 -5.07
C PHE A 37 -10.37 -1.36 -4.57
N SER A 38 -11.47 -1.44 -5.33
CA SER A 38 -12.77 -0.87 -4.98
C SER A 38 -13.53 -1.71 -3.94
N CYS A 39 -13.12 -2.96 -3.74
CA CYS A 39 -13.81 -3.89 -2.85
C CYS A 39 -13.60 -3.52 -1.37
N ARG A 40 -14.67 -3.08 -0.69
CA ARG A 40 -14.61 -2.64 0.72
C ARG A 40 -14.14 -3.73 1.68
N GLU A 41 -14.43 -4.99 1.39
CA GLU A 41 -14.07 -6.15 2.23
C GLU A 41 -12.55 -6.37 2.32
N ILE A 42 -11.80 -5.94 1.31
CA ILE A 42 -10.34 -6.03 1.31
C ILE A 42 -9.67 -4.75 1.81
N GLN A 43 -10.40 -3.64 1.86
CA GLN A 43 -9.91 -2.36 2.36
C GLN A 43 -9.84 -2.34 3.89
N ARG A 44 -8.91 -1.55 4.42
CA ARG A 44 -8.80 -1.29 5.86
C ARG A 44 -9.99 -0.45 6.34
N ASP A 45 -10.32 -0.63 7.61
CA ASP A 45 -11.29 0.22 8.30
C ASP A 45 -10.74 1.63 8.51
N ASP A 46 -11.64 2.59 8.75
CA ASP A 46 -11.32 4.03 8.80
C ASP A 46 -10.20 4.32 9.82
N ASP A 47 -10.22 3.61 10.94
CA ASP A 47 -9.24 3.71 12.02
C ASP A 47 -7.84 3.22 11.63
N LEU A 48 -7.76 2.35 10.62
CA LEU A 48 -6.53 1.70 10.16
C LEU A 48 -6.02 2.22 8.81
N LEU A 49 -6.75 3.13 8.17
CA LEU A 49 -6.30 3.86 6.97
C LEU A 49 -5.08 4.71 7.29
N ALA A 50 -4.10 4.77 6.38
CA ALA A 50 -2.94 5.62 6.55
C ALA A 50 -3.29 7.09 6.30
N VAL A 51 -3.80 7.75 7.34
CA VAL A 51 -4.07 9.19 7.39
C VAL A 51 -3.03 9.85 8.27
N CYS A 52 -2.63 11.09 7.94
CA CYS A 52 -1.71 11.87 8.76
C CYS A 52 -2.26 12.07 10.18
N VAL A 53 -1.40 11.95 11.20
CA VAL A 53 -1.76 12.14 12.61
C VAL A 53 -2.46 13.48 12.83
N ALA A 54 -1.95 14.56 12.24
CA ALA A 54 -2.57 15.88 12.37
C ALA A 54 -4.04 15.92 11.89
N ALA A 55 -4.37 15.20 10.82
CA ALA A 55 -5.75 15.14 10.32
C ALA A 55 -6.64 14.28 11.23
N ARG A 56 -6.12 13.19 11.80
CA ARG A 56 -6.83 12.39 12.80
C ARG A 56 -7.09 13.17 14.07
N THR A 57 -6.07 13.87 14.58
CA THR A 57 -6.17 14.75 15.74
C THR A 57 -7.20 15.84 15.51
N TYR A 58 -7.17 16.51 14.35
CA TYR A 58 -8.18 17.51 14.01
C TYR A 58 -9.61 16.94 14.05
N LEU A 59 -9.84 15.76 13.44
CA LEU A 59 -11.16 15.13 13.45
C LEU A 59 -11.61 14.69 14.85
N ALA A 60 -10.66 14.33 15.74
CA ALA A 60 -10.96 13.90 17.10
C ALA A 60 -11.18 15.06 18.06
N GLU A 61 -10.44 16.17 17.92
CA GLU A 61 -10.51 17.33 18.80
C GLU A 61 -11.71 18.24 18.50
N ASN A 62 -12.24 18.17 17.29
CA ASN A 62 -13.37 18.99 16.88
C ASN A 62 -14.65 18.14 16.89
N GLU A 63 -15.24 17.94 18.08
CA GLU A 63 -16.54 17.25 18.25
C GLU A 63 -17.70 17.92 17.49
N ASP A 64 -17.55 19.21 17.13
CA ASP A 64 -18.48 19.96 16.29
C ASP A 64 -18.39 19.59 14.80
N VAL A 65 -17.44 18.74 14.42
CA VAL A 65 -17.36 18.18 13.08
C VAL A 65 -18.57 17.27 12.88
N HIS A 66 -19.51 17.74 12.07
CA HIS A 66 -20.71 16.99 11.71
C HIS A 66 -20.33 15.53 11.37
N PRO A 67 -21.02 14.50 11.91
CA PRO A 67 -20.63 13.09 11.73
C PRO A 67 -20.46 12.68 10.25
N GLU A 68 -21.21 13.33 9.36
CA GLU A 68 -21.08 13.13 7.91
C GLU A 68 -19.74 13.62 7.32
N LEU A 69 -19.09 14.61 7.93
CA LEU A 69 -17.77 15.09 7.51
C LEU A 69 -16.69 14.05 7.83
N GLY A 70 -16.75 13.40 8.99
CA GLY A 70 -15.84 12.31 9.35
C GLY A 70 -15.98 11.12 8.39
N ALA A 71 -17.21 10.66 8.17
CA ALA A 71 -17.48 9.56 7.24
C ALA A 71 -17.11 9.89 5.78
N SER A 72 -17.39 11.12 5.33
CA SER A 72 -17.01 11.55 3.98
C SER A 72 -15.49 11.75 3.84
N PHE A 73 -14.79 12.19 4.87
CA PHE A 73 -13.34 12.31 4.87
C PHE A 73 -12.66 10.96 4.61
N PHE A 74 -13.00 9.92 5.38
CA PHE A 74 -12.37 8.61 5.20
C PHE A 74 -12.75 7.95 3.87
N ARG A 75 -13.97 8.18 3.38
CA ARG A 75 -14.37 7.79 2.02
C ARG A 75 -13.49 8.46 0.98
N ASN A 76 -13.33 9.79 1.04
CA ASN A 76 -12.50 10.52 0.08
C ASN A 76 -11.02 10.10 0.13
N VAL A 77 -10.51 9.73 1.31
CA VAL A 77 -9.16 9.18 1.46
C VAL A 77 -9.02 7.82 0.75
N ARG A 78 -10.05 6.96 0.83
CA ARG A 78 -10.07 5.69 0.08
C ARG A 78 -10.06 5.94 -1.41
N ASP A 79 -10.97 6.79 -1.89
CA ASP A 79 -11.09 7.13 -3.31
C ASP A 79 -9.76 7.66 -3.86
N PHE A 80 -9.09 8.53 -3.09
CA PHE A 80 -7.75 9.03 -3.45
C PHE A 80 -6.72 7.90 -3.57
N HIS A 81 -6.67 6.99 -2.60
CA HIS A 81 -5.73 5.88 -2.61
C HIS A 81 -6.00 4.89 -3.75
N GLU A 82 -7.27 4.62 -4.04
CA GLU A 82 -7.71 3.77 -5.14
C GLU A 82 -7.27 4.36 -6.49
N GLU A 83 -7.62 5.62 -6.76
CA GLU A 83 -7.28 6.34 -7.99
C GLU A 83 -5.75 6.43 -8.18
N MET A 84 -5.03 6.78 -7.11
CA MET A 84 -3.57 6.85 -7.13
C MET A 84 -2.95 5.50 -7.50
N THR A 85 -3.44 4.42 -6.88
CA THR A 85 -2.94 3.06 -7.12
C THR A 85 -3.25 2.58 -8.53
N SER A 86 -4.48 2.79 -9.00
CA SER A 86 -4.92 2.47 -10.36
C SER A 86 -4.06 3.20 -11.40
N LYS A 87 -3.77 4.48 -11.17
CA LYS A 87 -2.91 5.29 -12.04
C LYS A 87 -1.45 4.86 -12.04
N VAL A 88 -0.92 4.44 -10.88
CA VAL A 88 0.44 3.90 -10.79
C VAL A 88 0.53 2.58 -11.54
N ILE A 89 -0.39 1.65 -11.31
CA ILE A 89 -0.38 0.33 -11.97
C ILE A 89 -0.54 0.45 -13.48
N SER A 90 -1.42 1.34 -13.96
CA SER A 90 -1.64 1.55 -15.40
C SER A 90 -0.46 2.23 -16.11
N LYS A 91 0.33 3.05 -15.41
CA LYS A 91 1.50 3.74 -16.00
C LYS A 91 2.79 2.94 -15.95
N PHE A 92 2.93 2.04 -14.97
CA PHE A 92 4.13 1.23 -14.84
C PHE A 92 3.97 -0.09 -15.62
N PRO A 93 4.94 -0.46 -16.48
CA PRO A 93 4.89 -1.69 -17.27
C PRO A 93 5.23 -2.93 -16.41
N LEU A 94 4.46 -3.18 -15.35
CA LEU A 94 4.71 -4.24 -14.36
C LEU A 94 4.60 -5.65 -14.96
N THR A 95 3.86 -5.78 -16.06
CA THR A 95 3.63 -7.01 -16.83
C THR A 95 4.61 -7.23 -17.98
N ASP A 96 5.55 -6.30 -18.20
CA ASP A 96 6.50 -6.41 -19.30
C ASP A 96 7.48 -7.58 -19.07
N ALA A 97 7.47 -8.54 -20.00
CA ALA A 97 8.28 -9.75 -19.95
C ALA A 97 9.79 -9.44 -19.88
N ILE A 98 10.25 -8.29 -20.40
CA ILE A 98 11.66 -7.88 -20.36
C ILE A 98 12.06 -7.46 -18.93
N LEU A 99 11.15 -6.78 -18.21
CA LEU A 99 11.36 -6.39 -16.82
C LEU A 99 11.22 -7.56 -15.85
N GLN A 100 10.38 -8.55 -16.17
CA GLN A 100 10.22 -9.77 -15.37
C GLN A 100 11.34 -10.79 -15.59
N SER A 101 11.80 -10.98 -16.83
CA SER A 101 12.85 -11.95 -17.22
C SER A 101 14.25 -11.60 -16.72
N SER A 102 14.45 -10.37 -16.24
CA SER A 102 15.74 -9.92 -15.72
C SER A 102 15.90 -10.13 -14.21
N THR A 103 15.05 -10.96 -13.58
CA THR A 103 15.32 -11.58 -12.29
C THR A 103 16.59 -12.42 -12.39
N PRO A 104 17.69 -12.07 -11.71
CA PRO A 104 18.85 -12.95 -11.67
C PRO A 104 18.39 -14.23 -10.95
N ARG A 105 18.45 -15.38 -11.62
CA ARG A 105 18.39 -16.72 -11.01
C ARG A 105 19.58 -17.01 -10.07
N LEU A 106 20.21 -15.98 -9.54
CA LEU A 106 21.40 -16.08 -8.72
C LEU A 106 21.05 -15.42 -7.39
N LEU A 107 20.53 -16.21 -6.46
CA LEU A 107 21.00 -16.28 -5.07
C LEU A 107 20.15 -17.32 -4.35
N ASP A 108 20.79 -18.47 -4.18
CA ASP A 108 20.53 -19.55 -3.24
C ASP A 108 19.84 -19.11 -1.93
N PRO A 109 18.95 -19.93 -1.32
CA PRO A 109 18.20 -19.59 -0.10
C PRO A 109 19.05 -19.50 1.19
N HIS A 110 20.38 -19.64 1.10
CA HIS A 110 21.25 -19.88 2.27
C HIS A 110 22.14 -18.71 2.72
N ARG A 111 21.98 -17.50 2.21
CA ARG A 111 22.68 -16.33 2.79
C ARG A 111 21.72 -15.20 3.12
N GLY A 112 21.44 -15.08 4.42
CA GLY A 112 20.56 -14.08 4.99
C GLY A 112 21.02 -12.66 4.70
N CYS A 113 20.17 -11.92 3.99
CA CYS A 113 20.10 -10.48 4.14
C CYS A 113 18.84 -10.17 4.93
N VAL A 114 19.01 -10.07 6.25
CA VAL A 114 18.05 -9.47 7.16
C VAL A 114 17.93 -8.00 6.75
N LEU A 115 16.91 -7.67 5.96
CA LEU A 115 16.43 -6.30 5.88
C LEU A 115 15.95 -5.94 7.27
N LYS A 116 16.78 -5.19 8.01
CA LYS A 116 16.36 -4.51 9.23
C LYS A 116 15.26 -3.54 8.83
N ILE A 117 14.01 -3.99 9.01
CA ILE A 117 12.86 -3.11 9.04
C ILE A 117 13.09 -2.21 10.25
N PHE A 118 13.25 -0.90 10.03
CA PHE A 118 13.27 0.05 11.14
C PHE A 118 11.94 -0.09 11.89
N PRO A 119 11.96 -0.33 13.22
CA PRO A 119 10.73 -0.30 13.99
C PRO A 119 10.17 1.13 13.90
N ILE A 120 8.91 1.24 13.50
CA ILE A 120 8.13 2.44 13.74
C ILE A 120 7.89 2.44 15.24
N ASP A 121 8.69 3.24 15.95
CA ASP A 121 8.55 3.49 17.39
C ASP A 121 7.22 4.25 17.59
N THR A 122 6.14 3.51 17.84
CA THR A 122 4.97 4.06 18.52
C THR A 122 5.26 4.03 20.01
N LYS A 123 5.74 5.17 20.53
CA LYS A 123 5.71 5.46 21.97
C LYS A 123 4.58 6.42 22.26
N ASP A 124 3.71 5.94 23.13
CA ASP A 124 2.88 6.61 24.14
C ASP A 124 2.19 7.93 23.79
#